data_AF-A0A7V6U0Q4-F1
#
_entry.id   AF-A0A7V6U0Q4-F1
#
_cell.length_a   1.000
_cell.length_b   1.000
_cell.length_c   1.000
_cell.angle_alpha   90.00
_cell.angle_beta   90.00
_cell.angle_gamma   90.00
#
_symmetry.space_group_name_H-M   'P 1'
#
loop_
_entity.id
_entity.type
_entity.pdbx_description
1 polymer ?
#
loop_
_entity_poly.entity_id
_entity_poly.type
_entity_poly.pdbx_seq_one_letter_code
_entity_poly.pdbx_strand_id
1 'polypeptide(L)'
;VDLAGHTGAAAAAIARSGKADLIVRIERDRDFLQGPFPAIVGDEELLPLKPASADLVVSLMALHATNDTPGAMVQVARALKPDGLFLAALSGSGTLGELRESLLQAEIELTGGASPRIFPFPDVRDVGGLLQRAGFALPVTDVDNITVRYDSLFNLMADLRAMGMQNILRDRSRKPVSKRLFLRAAEIYAERFSDPDGRIRATFSVIWLSGWAPHESQQKPLKPGSAKASLAEALKKAEEN
;
A
#
# COMPACT_ATOMS: atom_id res chain seq x y z
N VAL A 1 -13.92 -5.64 -9.55
CA VAL A 1 -13.51 -4.25 -9.86
C VAL A 1 -12.03 -4.11 -9.61
N ASP A 2 -11.29 -3.61 -10.58
CA ASP A 2 -9.90 -3.18 -10.44
C ASP A 2 -9.91 -1.65 -10.23
N LEU A 3 -9.60 -1.20 -9.01
CA LEU A 3 -9.72 0.19 -8.58
C LEU A 3 -8.33 0.83 -8.49
N ALA A 4 -8.10 1.88 -9.30
CA ALA A 4 -6.83 2.57 -9.40
C ALA A 4 -5.65 1.62 -9.68
N GLY A 5 -5.86 0.66 -10.58
CA GLY A 5 -4.89 -0.38 -10.97
C GLY A 5 -3.81 0.09 -11.95
N HIS A 6 -3.90 1.32 -12.47
CA HIS A 6 -3.04 2.01 -13.41
C HIS A 6 -2.73 1.23 -14.70
N THR A 7 -1.89 0.21 -14.57
CA THR A 7 -1.45 -0.69 -15.66
C THR A 7 -2.48 -1.77 -16.00
N GLY A 8 -3.47 -2.01 -15.13
CA GLY A 8 -4.45 -3.07 -15.31
C GLY A 8 -3.91 -4.48 -14.98
N ALA A 9 -2.75 -4.56 -14.32
CA ALA A 9 -2.16 -5.83 -13.91
C ALA A 9 -3.08 -6.63 -12.96
N ALA A 10 -3.80 -5.93 -12.07
CA ALA A 10 -4.80 -6.54 -11.20
C ALA A 10 -5.99 -7.10 -11.99
N ALA A 11 -6.58 -6.33 -12.91
CA ALA A 11 -7.62 -6.82 -13.82
C ALA A 11 -7.17 -8.08 -14.59
N ALA A 12 -5.95 -8.08 -15.12
CA ALA A 12 -5.39 -9.25 -15.81
C ALA A 12 -5.21 -10.46 -14.89
N ALA A 13 -4.80 -10.25 -13.63
CA ALA A 13 -4.69 -11.32 -12.64
C ALA A 13 -6.07 -11.90 -12.26
N ILE A 14 -7.08 -11.03 -12.08
CA ILE A 14 -8.46 -11.45 -11.84
C ILE A 14 -8.96 -12.30 -13.02
N ALA A 15 -8.73 -11.85 -14.27
CA ALA A 15 -9.13 -12.61 -15.46
C ALA A 15 -8.48 -14.00 -15.52
N ARG A 16 -7.17 -14.09 -15.26
CA ARG A 16 -6.44 -15.37 -15.24
C ARG A 16 -6.94 -16.34 -14.18
N SER A 17 -7.56 -15.85 -13.10
CA SER A 17 -8.13 -16.72 -12.06
C SER A 17 -9.32 -17.55 -12.56
N GLY A 18 -10.02 -17.11 -13.61
CA GLY A 18 -11.24 -17.75 -14.11
C GLY A 18 -12.45 -17.63 -13.16
N LYS A 19 -12.37 -16.79 -12.12
CA LYS A 19 -13.41 -16.67 -11.07
C LYS A 19 -14.32 -15.45 -11.22
N ALA A 20 -14.11 -14.62 -12.23
CA ALA A 20 -14.87 -13.39 -12.43
C ALA A 20 -15.48 -13.33 -13.83
N ASP A 21 -16.80 -13.21 -13.90
CA ASP A 21 -17.54 -13.09 -15.16
C ASP A 21 -17.41 -11.69 -15.78
N LEU A 22 -17.28 -10.66 -14.94
CA LEU A 22 -17.15 -9.26 -15.34
C LEU A 22 -16.04 -8.57 -14.54
N ILE A 23 -15.14 -7.92 -15.27
CA ILE A 23 -14.06 -7.12 -14.70
C ILE A 23 -14.22 -5.69 -15.22
N VAL A 24 -14.40 -4.75 -14.30
CA VAL A 24 -14.46 -3.33 -14.59
C VAL A 24 -13.25 -2.66 -13.96
N ARG A 25 -12.56 -1.82 -14.74
CA ARG A 25 -11.48 -0.96 -14.27
C ARG A 25 -12.02 0.44 -13.93
N ILE A 26 -11.58 1.01 -12.82
CA ILE A 26 -11.92 2.37 -12.41
C ILE A 26 -10.62 3.15 -12.22
N GLU A 27 -10.47 4.26 -12.94
CA GLU A 27 -9.30 5.13 -12.85
C GLU A 27 -9.73 6.60 -12.86
N ARG A 28 -8.96 7.44 -12.16
CA ARG A 28 -9.15 8.89 -12.18
C ARG A 28 -8.78 9.50 -13.53
N ASP A 29 -7.72 8.98 -14.15
CA ASP A 29 -7.24 9.43 -15.46
C ASP A 29 -7.60 8.42 -16.56
N ARG A 30 -8.22 8.92 -17.62
CA ARG A 30 -8.59 8.16 -18.82
C ARG A 30 -7.39 7.51 -19.49
N ASP A 31 -6.19 8.07 -19.36
CA ASP A 31 -5.00 7.57 -20.05
C ASP A 31 -4.54 6.20 -19.50
N PHE A 32 -4.94 5.85 -18.27
CA PHE A 32 -4.71 4.53 -17.67
C PHE A 32 -5.74 3.47 -18.08
N LEU A 33 -6.85 3.86 -18.72
CA LEU A 33 -7.96 2.96 -19.07
C LEU A 33 -7.78 2.26 -20.43
N GLN A 34 -6.54 1.97 -20.80
CA GLN A 34 -6.24 1.21 -22.02
C GLN A 34 -6.45 -0.30 -21.78
N GLY A 35 -6.74 -1.03 -22.86
CA GLY A 35 -6.86 -2.49 -22.84
C GLY A 35 -8.30 -3.03 -23.02
N PRO A 36 -8.51 -4.34 -22.79
CA PRO A 36 -9.73 -5.03 -23.21
C PRO A 36 -10.88 -4.96 -22.18
N PHE A 37 -10.64 -4.41 -20.99
CA PHE A 37 -11.61 -4.44 -19.90
C PHE A 37 -12.55 -3.23 -19.98
N PRO A 38 -13.85 -3.41 -19.70
CA PRO A 38 -14.76 -2.29 -19.43
C PRO A 38 -14.17 -1.33 -18.39
N ALA A 39 -14.39 -0.03 -18.62
CA ALA A 39 -13.68 1.02 -17.91
C ALA A 39 -14.63 2.15 -17.50
N ILE A 40 -14.40 2.73 -16.32
CA ILE A 40 -15.11 3.90 -15.81
C ILE A 40 -14.06 4.92 -15.39
N VAL A 41 -14.21 6.17 -15.86
CA VAL A 41 -13.46 7.28 -15.29
C VAL A 41 -14.12 7.69 -13.99
N GLY A 42 -13.41 7.63 -12.87
CA GLY A 42 -13.94 7.92 -11.55
C GLY A 42 -12.88 8.07 -10.48
N ASP A 43 -13.23 8.81 -9.43
CA ASP A 43 -12.36 9.05 -8.28
C ASP A 43 -12.51 7.90 -7.27
N GLU A 44 -11.40 7.37 -6.79
CA GLU A 44 -11.35 6.33 -5.76
C GLU A 44 -11.89 6.80 -4.39
N GLU A 45 -11.88 8.10 -4.12
CA GLU A 45 -12.51 8.72 -2.94
C GLU A 45 -14.02 8.97 -3.13
N LEU A 46 -14.50 8.97 -4.37
CA LEU A 46 -15.91 9.14 -4.74
C LEU A 46 -16.35 8.04 -5.72
N LEU A 47 -16.27 6.80 -5.24
CA LEU A 47 -16.41 5.60 -6.04
C LEU A 47 -17.72 5.57 -6.85
N PRO A 48 -17.69 5.49 -8.19
CA PRO A 48 -18.87 5.57 -9.04
C PRO A 48 -19.61 4.22 -9.14
N LEU A 49 -19.82 3.56 -8.00
CA LEU A 49 -20.49 2.28 -7.90
C LEU A 49 -21.78 2.38 -7.11
N LYS A 50 -22.80 1.61 -7.54
CA LYS A 50 -24.02 1.46 -6.76
C LYS A 50 -23.70 0.69 -5.46
N PRO A 51 -24.44 0.94 -4.37
CA PRO A 51 -24.32 0.11 -3.18
C PRO A 51 -24.59 -1.37 -3.50
N ALA A 52 -23.88 -2.27 -2.84
CA ALA A 52 -24.04 -3.72 -3.00
C ALA A 52 -24.07 -4.19 -4.47
N SER A 53 -23.13 -3.72 -5.28
CA SER A 53 -23.05 -4.02 -6.71
C SER A 53 -21.80 -4.79 -7.14
N ALA A 54 -20.76 -4.82 -6.32
CA ALA A 54 -19.52 -5.55 -6.60
C ALA A 54 -19.34 -6.77 -5.70
N ASP A 55 -18.93 -7.90 -6.26
CA ASP A 55 -18.54 -9.10 -5.50
C ASP A 55 -17.08 -9.04 -5.01
N LEU A 56 -16.23 -8.33 -5.75
CA LEU A 56 -14.80 -8.16 -5.48
C LEU A 56 -14.34 -6.75 -5.86
N VAL A 57 -13.61 -6.09 -4.97
CA VAL A 57 -12.84 -4.87 -5.26
C VAL A 57 -11.37 -5.17 -4.96
N VAL A 58 -10.49 -4.88 -5.93
CA VAL A 58 -9.04 -4.99 -5.79
C VAL A 58 -8.41 -3.62 -6.04
N SER A 59 -7.53 -3.16 -5.16
CA SER A 59 -6.77 -1.92 -5.38
C SER A 59 -5.30 -2.13 -5.01
N LEU A 60 -4.40 -2.15 -6.00
CA LEU A 60 -2.98 -2.42 -5.76
C LEU A 60 -2.16 -1.15 -5.94
N MET A 61 -1.41 -0.79 -4.90
CA MET A 61 -0.43 0.31 -4.88
C MET A 61 -1.03 1.69 -5.17
N ALA A 62 -2.27 1.96 -4.74
CA ALA A 62 -2.94 3.24 -4.98
C ALA A 62 -3.41 3.96 -3.70
N LEU A 63 -4.03 3.25 -2.76
CA LEU A 63 -4.78 3.88 -1.66
C LEU A 63 -3.94 4.67 -0.65
N HIS A 64 -2.61 4.54 -0.67
CA HIS A 64 -1.75 5.41 0.15
C HIS A 64 -1.65 6.83 -0.40
N ALA A 65 -2.02 7.07 -1.67
CA ALA A 65 -1.94 8.38 -2.31
C ALA A 65 -3.24 9.21 -2.19
N THR A 66 -4.31 8.62 -1.64
CA THR A 66 -5.57 9.32 -1.38
C THR A 66 -5.42 10.30 -0.22
N ASN A 67 -6.12 11.43 -0.29
CA ASN A 67 -6.31 12.37 0.81
C ASN A 67 -7.28 11.83 1.89
N ASP A 68 -8.24 10.99 1.50
CA ASP A 68 -9.22 10.36 2.41
C ASP A 68 -9.25 8.83 2.26
N THR A 69 -8.15 8.16 2.62
CA THR A 69 -8.08 6.68 2.67
C THR A 69 -9.23 6.06 3.49
N PRO A 70 -9.59 6.58 4.69
CA PRO A 70 -10.75 6.06 5.44
C PRO A 70 -12.05 6.14 4.63
N GLY A 71 -12.35 7.28 4.02
CA GLY A 71 -13.54 7.48 3.19
C GLY A 71 -13.56 6.58 1.97
N ALA A 72 -12.43 6.42 1.28
CA ALA A 72 -12.29 5.49 0.16
C ALA A 72 -12.62 4.04 0.59
N MET A 73 -12.10 3.57 1.74
CA MET A 73 -12.43 2.24 2.28
C MET A 73 -13.92 2.09 2.63
N VAL A 74 -14.57 3.13 3.16
CA VAL A 74 -16.03 3.13 3.41
C VAL A 74 -16.82 3.03 2.10
N GLN A 75 -16.41 3.75 1.06
CA GLN A 75 -17.05 3.67 -0.27
C GLN A 75 -16.92 2.27 -0.86
N VAL A 76 -15.74 1.65 -0.72
CA VAL A 76 -15.51 0.26 -1.14
C VAL A 76 -16.42 -0.70 -0.37
N ALA A 77 -16.47 -0.60 0.96
CA ALA A 77 -17.33 -1.44 1.79
C ALA A 77 -18.82 -1.30 1.39
N ARG A 78 -19.28 -0.09 1.09
CA ARG A 78 -20.64 0.18 0.61
C ARG A 78 -20.93 -0.41 -0.77
N ALA A 79 -19.94 -0.38 -1.67
CA ALA A 79 -20.09 -0.89 -3.03
C ALA A 79 -20.12 -2.42 -3.09
N LEU A 80 -19.50 -3.09 -2.10
CA LEU A 80 -19.50 -4.54 -2.01
C LEU A 80 -20.87 -5.09 -1.64
N LYS A 81 -21.27 -6.18 -2.30
CA LYS A 81 -22.41 -7.02 -1.90
C LYS A 81 -22.12 -7.66 -0.53
N PRO A 82 -23.14 -8.13 0.21
CA PRO A 82 -22.90 -8.94 1.39
C PRO A 82 -21.99 -10.13 1.04
N ASP A 83 -20.99 -10.39 1.89
CA ASP A 83 -19.95 -11.38 1.63
C ASP A 83 -19.09 -11.09 0.37
N GLY A 84 -19.04 -9.83 -0.08
CA GLY A 84 -18.09 -9.38 -1.09
C GLY A 84 -16.70 -9.13 -0.50
N LEU A 85 -15.66 -9.38 -1.29
CA LEU A 85 -14.27 -9.29 -0.85
C LEU A 85 -13.61 -7.98 -1.28
N PHE A 86 -12.87 -7.36 -0.36
CA PHE A 86 -11.90 -6.32 -0.64
C PHE A 86 -10.48 -6.86 -0.51
N LEU A 87 -9.63 -6.60 -1.51
CA LEU A 87 -8.19 -6.84 -1.47
C LEU A 87 -7.45 -5.55 -1.82
N ALA A 88 -6.43 -5.18 -1.06
CA ALA A 88 -5.54 -4.11 -1.49
C ALA A 88 -4.09 -4.32 -1.07
N ALA A 89 -3.23 -3.55 -1.72
CA ALA A 89 -1.84 -3.36 -1.34
C ALA A 89 -1.55 -1.86 -1.31
N LEU A 90 -0.83 -1.38 -0.30
CA LEU A 90 -0.37 0.00 -0.26
C LEU A 90 1.03 0.10 0.35
N SER A 91 1.77 1.15 0.00
CA SER A 91 3.04 1.43 0.66
C SER A 91 2.82 1.80 2.13
N GLY A 92 3.55 1.11 3.01
CA GLY A 92 3.50 1.27 4.45
C GLY A 92 4.74 1.96 5.02
N SER A 93 4.66 2.23 6.32
CA SER A 93 5.77 2.73 7.13
C SER A 93 7.02 1.87 6.93
N GLY A 94 8.18 2.50 6.80
CA GLY A 94 9.44 1.86 6.41
C GLY A 94 9.79 2.01 4.92
N THR A 95 8.82 2.30 4.06
CA THR A 95 9.09 2.62 2.65
C THR A 95 10.01 3.83 2.52
N LEU A 96 11.12 3.65 1.81
CA LEU A 96 12.20 4.61 1.56
C LEU A 96 12.80 5.19 2.85
N GLY A 97 12.89 4.37 3.91
CA GLY A 97 13.45 4.78 5.20
C GLY A 97 14.89 5.30 5.09
N GLU A 98 15.74 4.57 4.37
CA GLU A 98 17.15 4.91 4.17
C GLU A 98 17.31 6.24 3.39
N LEU A 99 16.48 6.45 2.36
CA LEU A 99 16.43 7.70 1.60
C LEU A 99 15.93 8.87 2.45
N ARG A 100 14.88 8.65 3.26
CA ARG A 100 14.34 9.66 4.18
C ARG A 100 15.41 10.14 5.15
N GLU A 101 16.11 9.21 5.79
CA GLU A 101 17.16 9.55 6.77
C GLU A 101 18.29 10.33 6.10
N SER A 102 18.77 9.85 4.95
CA SER A 102 19.88 10.47 4.23
C SER A 102 19.56 11.89 3.76
N LEU A 103 18.35 12.12 3.24
CA LEU A 103 17.89 13.44 2.82
C LEU A 103 17.68 14.38 4.01
N LEU A 104 17.07 13.88 5.09
CA LEU A 104 16.81 14.66 6.30
C LEU A 104 18.14 15.13 6.93
N GLN A 105 19.10 14.22 7.09
CA GLN A 105 20.41 14.54 7.66
C GLN A 105 21.16 15.57 6.81
N ALA A 106 21.19 15.38 5.48
CA ALA A 106 21.83 16.34 4.57
C ALA A 106 21.17 17.72 4.64
N GLU A 107 19.85 17.79 4.81
CA GLU A 107 19.12 19.05 4.87
C GLU A 107 19.38 19.80 6.18
N ILE A 108 19.42 19.08 7.30
CA ILE A 108 19.79 19.62 8.61
C ILE A 108 21.20 20.21 8.55
N GLU A 109 22.17 19.45 8.03
CA GLU A 109 23.57 19.88 7.93
C GLU A 109 23.75 21.15 7.07
N LEU A 110 23.02 21.26 5.96
CA LEU A 110 23.24 22.32 4.97
C LEU A 110 22.35 23.55 5.16
N THR A 111 21.20 23.41 5.82
CA THR A 111 20.18 24.47 5.89
C THR A 111 19.75 24.81 7.31
N GLY A 112 20.11 23.99 8.31
CA GLY A 112 19.66 24.15 9.69
C GLY A 112 18.17 23.87 9.91
N GLY A 113 17.50 23.24 8.93
CA GLY A 113 16.08 22.90 8.99
C GLY A 113 15.79 21.59 8.27
N ALA A 114 14.51 21.20 8.26
CA ALA A 114 14.04 19.99 7.62
C ALA A 114 12.79 20.29 6.79
N SER A 115 12.72 19.73 5.59
CA SER A 115 11.53 19.75 4.75
C SER A 115 11.04 18.33 4.51
N PRO A 116 9.72 18.08 4.49
CA PRO A 116 9.23 16.73 4.21
C PRO A 116 9.55 16.35 2.75
N ARG A 117 10.38 15.30 2.57
CA ARG A 117 10.83 14.80 1.27
C ARG A 117 10.16 13.50 0.84
N ILE A 118 9.81 12.65 1.81
CA ILE A 118 9.23 11.32 1.60
C ILE A 118 7.82 11.29 2.21
N PHE A 119 6.87 10.71 1.48
CA PHE A 119 5.47 10.60 1.87
C PHE A 119 5.31 9.94 3.26
N PRO A 120 4.39 10.41 4.12
CA PRO A 120 4.13 9.79 5.42
C PRO A 120 3.26 8.54 5.26
N PHE A 121 3.88 7.40 4.94
CA PHE A 121 3.18 6.14 4.79
C PHE A 121 2.59 5.62 6.11
N PRO A 122 1.40 5.00 6.10
CA PRO A 122 0.72 4.52 7.31
C PRO A 122 1.37 3.28 7.93
N ASP A 123 1.16 3.05 9.22
CA ASP A 123 1.53 1.80 9.89
C ASP A 123 0.49 0.69 9.63
N VAL A 124 0.93 -0.57 9.63
CA VAL A 124 0.05 -1.73 9.43
C VAL A 124 -1.11 -1.78 10.44
N ARG A 125 -0.87 -1.37 11.70
CA ARG A 125 -1.91 -1.35 12.73
C ARG A 125 -2.97 -0.29 12.47
N ASP A 126 -2.56 0.87 11.96
CA ASP A 126 -3.49 1.95 11.61
C ASP A 126 -4.40 1.53 10.45
N VAL A 127 -3.84 0.86 9.44
CA VAL A 127 -4.58 0.29 8.32
C VAL A 127 -5.54 -0.81 8.78
N GLY A 128 -5.11 -1.69 9.69
CA GLY A 128 -5.99 -2.71 10.29
C GLY A 128 -7.16 -2.09 11.07
N GLY A 129 -6.89 -0.99 11.80
CA GLY A 129 -7.93 -0.20 12.45
C GLY A 129 -8.87 0.49 11.46
N LEU A 130 -8.39 0.92 10.30
CA LEU A 130 -9.22 1.51 9.25
C LEU A 130 -10.20 0.51 8.66
N LEU A 131 -9.78 -0.74 8.40
CA LEU A 131 -10.70 -1.78 7.93
C LEU A 131 -11.87 -2.00 8.90
N GLN A 132 -11.56 -2.09 10.19
CA GLN A 132 -12.59 -2.26 11.23
C GLN A 132 -13.54 -1.06 11.27
N ARG A 133 -13.01 0.17 11.22
CA ARG A 133 -13.82 1.39 11.19
C ARG A 133 -14.67 1.53 9.93
N ALA A 134 -14.17 1.04 8.80
CA ALA A 134 -14.91 1.01 7.53
C ALA A 134 -15.99 -0.09 7.51
N GLY A 135 -16.06 -0.95 8.54
CA GLY A 135 -17.10 -1.96 8.71
C GLY A 135 -16.80 -3.30 8.04
N PHE A 136 -15.53 -3.57 7.66
CA PHE A 136 -15.15 -4.88 7.13
C PHE A 136 -15.17 -5.95 8.22
N ALA A 137 -15.73 -7.10 7.89
CA ALA A 137 -15.62 -8.34 8.64
C ALA A 137 -14.32 -9.07 8.27
N LEU A 138 -13.83 -9.88 9.21
CA LEU A 138 -12.62 -10.71 9.05
C LEU A 138 -11.42 -9.92 8.50
N PRO A 139 -11.07 -8.74 9.08
CA PRO A 139 -9.98 -7.93 8.56
C PRO A 139 -8.64 -8.65 8.76
N VAL A 140 -7.85 -8.71 7.70
CA VAL A 140 -6.48 -9.20 7.73
C VAL A 140 -5.59 -8.09 7.19
N THR A 141 -4.50 -7.82 7.90
CA THR A 141 -3.44 -6.94 7.46
C THR A 141 -2.11 -7.59 7.71
N ASP A 142 -1.26 -7.59 6.71
CA ASP A 142 0.10 -8.11 6.78
C ASP A 142 1.07 -7.12 6.13
N VAL A 143 2.35 -7.23 6.44
CA VAL A 143 3.39 -6.37 5.90
C VAL A 143 4.52 -7.19 5.31
N ASP A 144 4.86 -6.89 4.06
CA ASP A 144 6.00 -7.47 3.37
C ASP A 144 7.04 -6.38 3.07
N ASN A 145 8.30 -6.64 3.40
CA ASN A 145 9.38 -5.68 3.20
C ASN A 145 10.27 -6.15 2.06
N ILE A 146 10.29 -5.37 0.98
CA ILE A 146 11.07 -5.63 -0.22
C ILE A 146 12.27 -4.68 -0.23
N THR A 147 13.48 -5.24 -0.09
CA THR A 147 14.71 -4.45 -0.23
C THR A 147 15.25 -4.57 -1.65
N VAL A 148 15.32 -3.45 -2.36
CA VAL A 148 15.92 -3.34 -3.70
C VAL A 148 17.28 -2.66 -3.57
N ARG A 149 18.25 -3.08 -4.39
CA ARG A 149 19.63 -2.60 -4.35
C ARG A 149 19.92 -1.71 -5.56
N TYR A 150 20.53 -0.56 -5.34
CA TYR A 150 20.85 0.43 -6.37
C TYR A 150 22.33 0.80 -6.33
N ASP A 151 22.88 1.20 -7.47
CA ASP A 151 24.29 1.59 -7.55
C ASP A 151 24.54 2.97 -6.90
N SER A 152 23.52 3.83 -6.86
CA SER A 152 23.57 5.12 -6.18
C SER A 152 22.20 5.68 -5.86
N LEU A 153 22.17 6.70 -5.00
CA LEU A 153 20.96 7.50 -4.71
C LEU A 153 20.34 8.06 -6.00
N PHE A 154 21.16 8.43 -6.99
CA PHE A 154 20.68 9.00 -8.25
C PHE A 154 19.95 7.98 -9.11
N ASN A 155 20.39 6.72 -9.11
CA ASN A 155 19.67 5.63 -9.79
C ASN A 155 18.30 5.41 -9.15
N LEU A 156 18.24 5.34 -7.81
CA LEU A 156 16.97 5.24 -7.08
C LEU A 156 16.03 6.42 -7.40
N MET A 157 16.54 7.66 -7.38
CA MET A 157 15.72 8.83 -7.69
C MET A 157 15.25 8.87 -9.15
N ALA A 158 16.01 8.32 -10.08
CA ALA A 158 15.60 8.20 -11.48
C ALA A 158 14.39 7.26 -11.61
N ASP A 159 14.42 6.12 -10.95
CA ASP A 159 13.31 5.16 -10.95
C ASP A 159 12.08 5.71 -10.23
N LEU A 160 12.25 6.35 -9.07
CA LEU A 160 11.14 7.03 -8.38
C LEU A 160 10.48 8.10 -9.25
N ARG A 161 11.27 8.84 -10.04
CA ARG A 161 10.73 9.79 -11.01
C ARG A 161 9.97 9.11 -12.13
N ALA A 162 10.51 8.01 -12.68
CA ALA A 162 9.83 7.23 -13.72
C ALA A 162 8.50 6.64 -13.24
N MET A 163 8.41 6.26 -11.96
CA MET A 163 7.19 5.80 -11.32
C MET A 163 6.18 6.92 -11.00
N GLY A 164 6.54 8.20 -11.19
CA GLY A 164 5.72 9.34 -10.77
C GLY A 164 5.72 9.60 -9.25
N MET A 165 6.57 8.90 -8.48
CA MET A 165 6.68 8.99 -7.02
C MET A 165 7.58 10.16 -6.58
N GLN A 166 7.35 11.32 -7.18
CA GLN A 166 8.02 12.56 -6.78
C GLN A 166 7.33 13.19 -5.56
N ASN A 167 7.92 14.22 -4.97
CA ASN A 167 7.36 14.85 -3.79
C ASN A 167 6.07 15.61 -4.13
N ILE A 168 4.92 15.09 -3.67
CA ILE A 168 3.57 15.67 -3.83
C ILE A 168 3.10 16.46 -2.59
N LEU A 169 3.91 16.51 -1.52
CA LEU A 169 3.49 17.08 -0.24
C LEU A 169 3.29 18.60 -0.34
N ARG A 170 2.19 19.09 0.26
CA ARG A 170 1.82 20.51 0.28
C ARG A 170 2.76 21.35 1.14
N ASP A 171 3.17 20.80 2.28
CA ASP A 171 3.99 21.51 3.28
C ASP A 171 5.50 21.40 3.03
N ARG A 172 5.89 20.96 1.82
CA ARG A 172 7.29 20.95 1.41
C ARG A 172 7.81 22.37 1.20
N SER A 173 9.12 22.54 1.35
CA SER A 173 9.80 23.77 1.00
C SER A 173 9.64 24.03 -0.50
N ARG A 174 9.20 25.24 -0.84
CA ARG A 174 9.11 25.73 -2.23
C ARG A 174 10.41 26.37 -2.72
N LYS A 175 11.43 26.48 -1.86
CA LYS A 175 12.75 26.98 -2.25
C LYS A 175 13.42 25.94 -3.16
N PRO A 176 14.07 26.37 -4.26
CA PRO A 176 14.83 25.47 -5.11
C PRO A 176 15.86 24.68 -4.31
N VAL A 177 15.97 23.38 -4.59
CA VAL A 177 16.90 22.50 -3.91
C VAL A 177 18.26 22.60 -4.59
N SER A 178 19.32 22.82 -3.81
CA SER A 178 20.68 22.88 -4.35
C SER A 178 21.18 21.48 -4.74
N LYS A 179 22.00 21.38 -5.80
CA LYS A 179 22.71 20.15 -6.16
C LYS A 179 23.53 19.60 -4.98
N ARG A 180 24.07 20.48 -4.14
CA ARG A 180 24.84 20.14 -2.94
C ARG A 180 24.04 19.27 -1.95
N LEU A 181 22.73 19.48 -1.82
CA LEU A 181 21.89 18.64 -0.97
C LEU A 181 21.92 17.18 -1.41
N PHE A 182 21.70 16.93 -2.71
CA PHE A 182 21.63 15.57 -3.22
C PHE A 182 22.99 14.86 -3.22
N LEU A 183 24.08 15.60 -3.47
CA LEU A 183 25.42 15.05 -3.33
C LEU A 183 25.70 14.65 -1.87
N ARG A 184 25.38 15.52 -0.91
CA ARG A 184 25.59 15.21 0.50
C ARG A 184 24.71 14.05 0.98
N ALA A 185 23.45 14.02 0.54
CA ALA A 185 22.57 12.89 0.84
C ALA A 185 23.10 11.59 0.24
N ALA A 186 23.70 11.62 -0.95
CA ALA A 186 24.28 10.43 -1.58
C ALA A 186 25.50 9.90 -0.80
N GLU A 187 26.35 10.79 -0.29
CA GLU A 187 27.46 10.42 0.61
C GLU A 187 26.94 9.74 1.88
N ILE A 188 25.99 10.37 2.58
CA ILE A 188 25.39 9.81 3.80
C ILE A 188 24.74 8.45 3.54
N TYR A 189 24.02 8.33 2.42
CA TYR A 189 23.37 7.08 2.04
C TYR A 189 24.40 5.98 1.82
N ALA A 190 25.46 6.27 1.05
CA ALA A 190 26.52 5.33 0.77
C ALA A 190 27.26 4.90 2.04
N GLU A 191 27.54 5.83 2.95
CA GLU A 191 28.21 5.55 4.23
C GLU A 191 27.39 4.65 5.16
N ARG A 192 26.07 4.82 5.21
CA ARG A 192 25.21 4.16 6.22
C ARG A 192 24.46 2.93 5.73
N PHE A 193 24.12 2.89 4.44
CA PHE A 193 23.16 1.90 3.92
C PHE A 193 23.68 1.11 2.71
N SER A 194 24.97 1.20 2.40
CA SER A 194 25.61 0.31 1.43
C SER A 194 25.87 -1.06 2.02
N ASP A 195 25.77 -2.07 1.17
CA ASP A 195 26.28 -3.41 1.42
C ASP A 195 27.79 -3.48 1.07
N PRO A 196 28.49 -4.59 1.40
CA PRO A 196 29.93 -4.72 1.15
C PRO A 196 30.39 -4.56 -0.31
N ASP A 197 29.50 -4.71 -1.29
CA ASP A 197 29.78 -4.49 -2.71
C ASP A 197 29.58 -3.02 -3.16
N GLY A 198 29.26 -2.13 -2.22
CA GLY A 198 29.08 -0.70 -2.46
C GLY A 198 27.70 -0.28 -2.96
N ARG A 199 26.76 -1.20 -3.16
CA ARG A 199 25.39 -0.87 -3.58
C ARG A 199 24.53 -0.47 -2.38
N ILE A 200 23.70 0.55 -2.55
CA ILE A 200 22.79 1.04 -1.50
C ILE A 200 21.49 0.24 -1.48
N ARG A 201 20.91 0.07 -0.29
CA ARG A 201 19.61 -0.56 -0.07
C ARG A 201 18.48 0.45 -0.06
N ALA A 202 17.37 0.15 -0.71
CA ALA A 202 16.11 0.90 -0.62
C ALA A 202 14.99 -0.06 -0.24
N THR A 203 14.40 0.15 0.94
CA THR A 203 13.33 -0.71 1.44
C THR A 203 11.96 -0.16 1.02
N PHE A 204 11.10 -1.03 0.50
CA PHE A 204 9.70 -0.75 0.19
C PHE A 204 8.84 -1.66 1.08
N SER A 205 8.08 -1.06 1.98
CA SER A 205 7.16 -1.80 2.84
C SER A 205 5.79 -1.83 2.18
N VAL A 206 5.26 -3.02 1.91
CA VAL A 206 3.96 -3.22 1.27
C VAL A 206 3.01 -3.81 2.31
N ILE A 207 2.00 -3.04 2.68
CA ILE A 207 0.90 -3.52 3.51
C ILE A 207 -0.11 -4.19 2.60
N TRP A 208 -0.32 -5.48 2.82
CA TRP A 208 -1.40 -6.25 2.22
C TRP A 208 -2.61 -6.24 3.13
N LEU A 209 -3.79 -6.10 2.54
CA LEU A 209 -5.03 -6.11 3.30
C LEU A 209 -6.13 -6.88 2.59
N SER A 210 -6.95 -7.54 3.40
CA SER A 210 -8.21 -8.13 2.98
C SER A 210 -9.31 -7.90 4.00
N GLY A 211 -10.54 -7.77 3.52
CA GLY A 211 -11.71 -7.69 4.38
C GLY A 211 -12.97 -8.03 3.60
N TRP A 212 -13.96 -8.57 4.29
CA TRP A 212 -15.24 -8.94 3.68
C TRP A 212 -16.32 -7.94 4.08
N ALA A 213 -17.25 -7.64 3.18
CA ALA A 213 -18.49 -6.97 3.57
C ALA A 213 -19.27 -7.90 4.53
N PRO A 214 -19.82 -7.39 5.65
CA PRO A 214 -20.48 -8.23 6.63
C PRO A 214 -21.64 -9.06 6.05
N HIS A 215 -21.71 -10.33 6.43
CA HIS A 215 -22.82 -11.21 6.08
C HIS A 215 -23.05 -12.28 7.16
N GLU A 216 -24.30 -12.74 7.29
CA GLU A 216 -24.68 -13.68 8.35
C GLU A 216 -24.10 -15.10 8.17
N SER A 217 -23.72 -15.48 6.94
CA SER A 217 -23.08 -16.77 6.65
C SER A 217 -21.63 -16.83 7.15
N GLN A 218 -21.01 -15.69 7.46
CA GLN A 218 -19.62 -15.64 7.88
C GLN A 218 -19.43 -16.31 9.23
N GLN A 219 -18.32 -17.04 9.37
CA GLN A 219 -18.01 -17.75 10.59
C GLN A 219 -17.85 -16.76 11.75
N LYS A 220 -18.68 -16.91 12.78
CA LYS A 220 -18.58 -16.10 14.00
C LYS A 220 -17.46 -16.63 14.89
N PRO A 221 -16.63 -15.77 15.49
CA PRO A 221 -15.69 -16.19 16.51
C PRO A 221 -16.40 -17.00 17.60
N LEU A 222 -15.77 -18.10 18.01
CA LEU A 222 -16.24 -18.88 19.15
C LEU A 222 -16.27 -17.99 20.40
N LYS A 223 -17.24 -18.23 21.29
CA LYS A 223 -17.33 -17.51 22.56
C LYS A 223 -16.01 -17.72 23.33
N PRO A 224 -15.43 -16.68 23.95
CA PRO A 224 -14.27 -16.85 24.83
C PRO A 224 -14.51 -17.99 25.84
N GLY A 225 -13.57 -18.92 25.96
CA GLY A 225 -13.69 -20.10 26.84
C GLY A 225 -14.41 -21.32 26.24
N SER A 226 -14.89 -21.28 24.98
CA SER A 226 -15.52 -22.43 24.31
C SER A 226 -14.56 -23.32 23.51
N ALA A 227 -13.25 -23.16 23.74
CA ALA A 227 -12.22 -24.00 23.12
C ALA A 227 -12.38 -25.45 23.59
N LYS A 228 -12.54 -26.39 22.64
CA LYS A 228 -12.68 -27.83 22.93
C LYS A 228 -11.34 -28.58 22.92
N ALA A 229 -10.26 -27.92 22.49
CA ALA A 229 -8.93 -28.50 22.37
C ALA A 229 -7.90 -27.57 23.02
N SER A 230 -6.95 -28.15 23.76
CA SER A 230 -5.87 -27.43 24.42
C SER A 230 -4.68 -27.25 23.47
N LEU A 231 -4.27 -26.01 23.22
CA LEU A 231 -3.07 -25.70 22.45
C LEU A 231 -1.81 -26.26 23.13
N ALA A 232 -1.78 -26.25 24.47
CA ALA A 232 -0.65 -26.79 25.24
C ALA A 232 -0.50 -28.31 25.06
N GLU A 233 -1.60 -29.05 24.96
CA GLU A 233 -1.56 -30.49 24.69
C GLU A 233 -1.14 -30.79 23.24
N ALA A 234 -1.57 -29.98 22.28
CA ALA A 234 -1.18 -30.11 20.88
C ALA A 234 0.32 -29.83 20.68
N LEU A 235 0.87 -28.82 21.34
CA LEU A 235 2.29 -28.48 21.28
C LEU A 235 3.16 -29.57 21.91
N LYS A 236 2.79 -30.10 23.08
CA LYS A 236 3.51 -31.24 23.70
C LYS A 236 3.56 -32.46 22.79
N LYS A 237 2.44 -32.82 22.15
CA LYS A 237 2.41 -33.93 21.17
C LYS A 237 3.27 -33.68 19.94
N ALA A 238 3.48 -32.42 19.55
CA ALA A 238 4.33 -32.07 18.42
C ALA A 238 5.82 -32.11 18.77
N GLU A 239 6.19 -31.88 20.03
CA GLU A 239 7.57 -31.99 20.54
C GLU A 239 7.99 -33.46 20.81
N GLU A 240 7.02 -34.36 20.98
CA GLU A 240 7.24 -35.79 21.21
C GLU A 240 7.38 -36.62 19.92
N ASN A 241 7.20 -36.02 18.74
CA ASN A 241 7.37 -36.65 17.41
C ASN A 241 8.57 -36.05 16.66
#